data_AF-A0A5N5EI59-F1
#
_entry.id   AF-A0A5N5EI59-F1
#
_cell.length_a   1.000
_cell.length_b   1.000
_cell.length_c   1.000
_cell.angle_alpha   90.00
_cell.angle_beta   90.00
_cell.angle_gamma   90.00
#
_symmetry.space_group_name_H-M   'P 1'
#
loop_
_entity.id
_entity.type
_entity.pdbx_description
1 polymer ?
#
loop_
_entity_poly.entity_id
_entity_poly.type
_entity_poly.pdbx_seq_one_letter_code
_entity_poly.pdbx_strand_id
1 'polypeptide(L)'
;MLCTRCRIRTAVTDDGLCTFCSGTRPPLPEDMTPRATGPGGWGVGDWPRSPVGLSWAVTALLGTVIATDLVAIVSGLHLRSLWQGLADAEEWGSQGSRIQSADRLHDALTDYQPAVFMVTGILFILWFHRTRRNAEVFDPSVQQMGPGWAVGGWFVPVANLWFPYRVADGIWTGSAPVGPEGGRTAVPRALLNFWWALWIATLLSDQITAHAQDMAVEPEQKAHALALVAAADALEIAAAVLAILFVRALTRMQVERAAQPPVPAPPVPGAHR
;
A
#
# COMPACT_ATOMS: atom_id res chain seq x y z
N MET A 1 -32.63 11.29 -8.26
CA MET A 1 -32.83 9.95 -8.87
C MET A 1 -31.47 9.39 -9.29
N LEU A 2 -31.33 8.06 -9.43
CA LEU A 2 -30.08 7.45 -9.94
C LEU A 2 -30.01 7.57 -11.47
N CYS A 3 -28.78 7.66 -11.99
CA CYS A 3 -28.47 7.74 -13.41
C CYS A 3 -29.12 6.56 -14.16
N THR A 4 -29.88 6.86 -15.21
CA THR A 4 -30.59 5.87 -16.05
C THR A 4 -29.63 4.90 -16.74
N ARG A 5 -28.41 5.34 -17.05
CA ARG A 5 -27.39 4.54 -17.74
C ARG A 5 -26.57 3.66 -16.80
N CYS A 6 -25.94 4.24 -15.78
CA CYS A 6 -25.03 3.48 -14.92
C CYS A 6 -25.65 2.99 -13.62
N ARG A 7 -26.86 3.45 -13.24
CA ARG A 7 -27.59 3.07 -12.02
C ARG A 7 -26.82 3.21 -10.69
N ILE A 8 -25.63 3.80 -10.69
CA ILE A 8 -24.73 3.89 -9.52
C ILE A 8 -24.64 5.32 -8.96
N ARG A 9 -24.66 6.33 -9.83
CA ARG A 9 -24.47 7.75 -9.47
C ARG A 9 -25.77 8.52 -9.56
N THR A 10 -25.89 9.63 -8.83
CA THR A 10 -27.02 10.54 -8.93
C THR A 10 -27.10 11.17 -10.33
N ALA A 11 -28.30 11.23 -10.88
CA ALA A 11 -28.58 11.98 -12.11
C ALA A 11 -28.52 13.48 -11.82
N VAL A 12 -27.92 14.23 -12.76
CA VAL A 12 -27.74 15.69 -12.67
C VAL A 12 -28.13 16.41 -13.97
N THR A 13 -28.43 15.67 -15.04
CA THR A 13 -29.00 16.23 -16.28
C THR A 13 -30.49 15.94 -16.36
N ASP A 14 -31.21 16.72 -17.16
CA ASP A 14 -32.65 16.53 -17.38
C ASP A 14 -32.98 15.17 -18.02
N ASP A 15 -32.04 14.61 -18.81
CA ASP A 15 -32.13 13.25 -19.38
C ASP A 15 -31.93 12.12 -18.35
N GLY A 16 -31.78 12.46 -17.06
CA GLY A 16 -31.57 11.49 -16.00
C GLY A 16 -30.17 10.84 -16.01
N LEU A 17 -29.16 11.50 -16.58
CA LEU A 17 -27.78 11.01 -16.62
C LEU A 17 -26.91 11.65 -15.54
N CYS A 18 -25.90 10.94 -15.05
CA CYS A 18 -24.84 11.53 -14.23
C CYS A 18 -23.81 12.25 -15.11
N THR A 19 -23.06 13.19 -14.52
CA THR A 19 -21.99 13.98 -15.18
C THR A 19 -21.01 13.15 -16.02
N PHE A 20 -20.80 11.88 -15.63
CA PHE A 20 -19.89 10.97 -16.32
C PHE A 20 -20.55 10.30 -17.54
N CYS A 21 -21.83 9.94 -17.43
CA CYS A 21 -22.56 9.26 -18.50
C CYS A 21 -23.07 10.24 -19.58
N SER A 22 -23.28 11.50 -19.21
CA SER A 22 -23.67 12.59 -20.12
C SER A 22 -22.48 13.20 -20.86
N GLY A 23 -21.24 12.98 -20.38
CA GLY A 23 -20.07 13.68 -20.92
C GLY A 23 -20.03 15.18 -20.60
N THR A 24 -21.05 15.70 -19.90
CA THR A 24 -21.18 17.12 -19.51
C THR A 24 -20.37 17.41 -18.25
N ARG A 25 -19.08 17.06 -18.25
CA ARG A 25 -18.19 17.64 -17.24
C ARG A 25 -18.32 19.16 -17.36
N PRO A 26 -18.37 19.90 -16.24
CA PRO A 26 -18.28 21.35 -16.30
C PRO A 26 -17.07 21.72 -17.17
N PRO A 27 -17.21 22.67 -18.10
CA PRO A 27 -16.06 23.18 -18.82
C PRO A 27 -15.03 23.66 -17.78
N LEU A 28 -13.75 23.44 -18.10
CA LEU A 28 -12.65 24.01 -17.36
C LEU A 28 -12.92 25.52 -17.18
N PRO A 29 -12.75 26.09 -15.97
CA PRO A 29 -12.72 27.53 -15.86
C PRO A 29 -11.65 28.06 -16.84
N GLU A 30 -11.90 29.20 -17.50
CA GLU A 30 -11.11 29.67 -18.65
C GLU A 30 -9.61 29.86 -18.35
N ASP A 31 -9.21 29.83 -17.07
CA ASP A 31 -7.84 29.90 -16.59
C ASP A 31 -7.10 28.54 -16.55
N MET A 32 -7.80 27.43 -16.71
CA MET A 32 -7.22 26.09 -16.78
C MET A 32 -6.97 25.69 -18.24
N THR A 33 -5.79 26.02 -18.75
CA THR A 33 -5.27 25.38 -19.97
C THR A 33 -5.02 23.88 -19.70
N PRO A 34 -5.50 22.96 -20.58
CA PRO A 34 -5.13 21.55 -20.48
C PRO A 34 -3.60 21.44 -20.49
N ARG A 35 -3.01 20.89 -19.44
CA ARG A 35 -1.54 20.76 -19.40
C ARG A 35 -1.11 19.77 -20.46
N ALA A 36 -0.16 20.19 -21.29
CA ALA A 36 0.36 19.41 -22.41
C ALA A 36 0.68 17.97 -21.98
N THR A 37 0.09 17.01 -22.67
CA THR A 37 0.49 15.61 -22.58
C THR A 37 1.92 15.49 -23.08
N GLY A 38 2.85 15.11 -22.18
CA GLY A 38 4.20 14.75 -22.61
C GLY A 38 4.18 13.62 -23.65
N PRO A 39 5.27 13.41 -24.41
CA PRO A 39 5.32 12.36 -25.43
C PRO A 39 5.01 11.01 -24.79
N GLY A 40 4.00 10.30 -25.31
CA GLY A 40 3.53 9.02 -24.79
C GLY A 40 2.25 9.04 -23.93
N GLY A 41 1.54 10.19 -23.85
CA GLY A 41 0.24 10.25 -23.15
C GLY A 41 0.35 10.32 -21.61
N TRP A 42 1.56 10.58 -21.09
CA TRP A 42 1.86 10.67 -19.66
C TRP A 42 1.51 12.04 -19.03
N GLY A 43 0.66 12.85 -19.67
CA GLY A 43 0.19 14.12 -19.13
C GLY A 43 -0.61 13.93 -17.83
N VAL A 44 -0.41 14.80 -16.85
CA VAL A 44 -1.31 14.92 -15.68
C VAL A 44 -2.73 15.03 -16.24
N GLY A 45 -3.58 14.06 -15.94
CA GLY A 45 -4.97 14.14 -16.39
C GLY A 45 -5.61 15.37 -15.76
N ASP A 46 -6.52 16.02 -16.46
CA ASP A 46 -7.10 17.27 -15.93
C ASP A 46 -7.83 17.03 -14.60
N TRP A 47 -8.38 15.82 -14.38
CA TRP A 47 -9.22 15.47 -13.23
C TRP A 47 -8.64 14.32 -12.40
N PRO A 48 -8.74 14.38 -11.06
CA PRO A 48 -8.36 13.29 -10.18
C PRO A 48 -9.29 12.08 -10.40
N ARG A 49 -8.72 10.87 -10.33
CA ARG A 49 -9.47 9.62 -10.47
C ARG A 49 -9.73 9.00 -9.09
N SER A 50 -10.98 8.62 -8.80
CA SER A 50 -11.35 8.09 -7.47
C SER A 50 -10.46 6.90 -7.03
N PRO A 51 -9.72 6.99 -5.92
CA PRO A 51 -8.87 5.91 -5.41
C PRO A 51 -9.61 4.91 -4.51
N VAL A 52 -10.90 5.15 -4.22
CA VAL A 52 -11.66 4.44 -3.20
C VAL A 52 -11.76 2.94 -3.48
N GLY A 53 -12.18 2.52 -4.67
CA GLY A 53 -12.33 1.09 -4.97
C GLY A 53 -11.04 0.27 -4.77
N LEU A 54 -9.89 0.84 -5.20
CA LEU A 54 -8.58 0.21 -4.99
C LEU A 54 -8.19 0.21 -3.51
N SER A 55 -8.48 1.28 -2.76
CA SER A 55 -8.21 1.33 -1.32
C SER A 55 -8.95 0.25 -0.54
N TRP A 56 -10.21 -0.04 -0.90
CA TRP A 56 -10.98 -1.12 -0.28
C TRP A 56 -10.40 -2.49 -0.62
N ALA A 57 -10.04 -2.72 -1.89
CA ALA A 57 -9.42 -3.97 -2.32
C ALA A 57 -8.06 -4.21 -1.61
N VAL A 58 -7.20 -3.20 -1.56
CA VAL A 58 -5.92 -3.26 -0.85
C VAL A 58 -6.12 -3.51 0.64
N THR A 59 -7.09 -2.85 1.27
CA THR A 59 -7.39 -3.06 2.71
C THR A 59 -7.86 -4.49 2.98
N ALA A 60 -8.72 -5.05 2.12
CA ALA A 60 -9.19 -6.43 2.27
C ALA A 60 -8.05 -7.45 2.07
N LEU A 61 -7.17 -7.22 1.10
CA LEU A 61 -5.99 -8.05 0.87
C LEU A 61 -4.97 -7.97 2.01
N LEU A 62 -4.67 -6.78 2.53
CA LEU A 62 -3.84 -6.62 3.72
C LEU A 62 -4.47 -7.30 4.96
N GLY A 63 -5.80 -7.27 5.08
CA GLY A 63 -6.51 -8.05 6.10
C GLY A 63 -6.38 -9.56 5.91
N THR A 64 -6.29 -10.02 4.66
CA THR A 64 -6.02 -11.43 4.34
C THR A 64 -4.58 -11.78 4.73
N VAL A 65 -3.59 -10.95 4.41
CA VAL A 65 -2.18 -11.13 4.85
C VAL A 65 -2.10 -11.28 6.37
N ILE A 66 -2.73 -10.37 7.13
CA ILE A 66 -2.77 -10.49 8.60
C ILE A 66 -3.36 -11.84 9.05
N ALA A 67 -4.42 -12.31 8.40
CA ALA A 67 -5.01 -13.60 8.73
C ALA A 67 -4.07 -14.78 8.42
N THR A 68 -3.33 -14.72 7.31
CA THR A 68 -2.36 -15.75 6.95
C THR A 68 -1.17 -15.78 7.91
N ASP A 69 -0.67 -14.61 8.30
CA ASP A 69 0.44 -14.48 9.26
C ASP A 69 0.05 -15.01 10.65
N LEU A 70 -1.20 -14.78 11.08
CA LEU A 70 -1.71 -15.37 12.33
C LEU A 70 -1.75 -16.91 12.27
N VAL A 71 -2.11 -17.48 11.12
CA VAL A 71 -2.09 -18.95 10.92
C VAL A 71 -0.64 -19.46 10.91
N ALA A 72 0.28 -18.74 10.26
CA ALA A 72 1.70 -19.05 10.23
C ALA A 72 2.31 -19.05 11.65
N ILE A 73 2.02 -18.04 12.46
CA ILE A 73 2.45 -17.97 13.87
C ILE A 73 1.94 -19.17 14.66
N VAL A 74 0.63 -19.48 14.59
CA VAL A 74 0.05 -20.57 15.39
C VAL A 74 0.64 -21.92 14.98
N SER A 75 0.68 -22.20 13.68
CA SER A 75 1.22 -23.46 13.17
C SER A 75 2.73 -23.58 13.38
N GLY A 76 3.49 -22.49 13.23
CA GLY A 76 4.93 -22.41 13.48
C GLY A 76 5.29 -22.58 14.96
N LEU A 77 4.52 -22.00 15.89
CA LEU A 77 4.71 -22.22 17.33
C LEU A 77 4.41 -23.66 17.74
N HIS A 78 3.41 -24.29 17.13
CA HIS A 78 3.14 -25.71 17.33
C HIS A 78 4.31 -26.57 16.81
N LEU A 79 4.79 -26.31 15.58
CA LEU A 79 5.94 -27.00 15.01
C LEU A 79 7.22 -26.80 15.85
N ARG A 80 7.43 -25.58 16.35
CA ARG A 80 8.52 -25.25 17.28
C ARG A 80 8.47 -26.11 18.53
N SER A 81 7.29 -26.26 19.14
CA SER A 81 7.14 -27.08 20.35
C SER A 81 7.52 -28.55 20.13
N LEU A 82 7.29 -29.08 18.92
CA LEU A 82 7.69 -30.43 18.54
C LEU A 82 9.20 -30.55 18.35
N TRP A 83 9.84 -29.56 17.72
CA TRP A 83 11.29 -29.53 17.56
C TRP A 83 12.02 -29.39 18.91
N GLN A 84 11.49 -28.60 19.84
CA GLN A 84 12.00 -28.52 21.21
C GLN A 84 11.86 -29.86 21.93
N GLY A 85 10.70 -30.51 21.84
CA GLY A 85 10.47 -31.81 22.46
C GLY A 85 11.35 -32.94 21.88
N LEU A 86 11.86 -32.79 20.65
CA LEU A 86 12.85 -33.71 20.07
C LEU A 86 14.26 -33.42 20.58
N ALA A 87 14.63 -32.15 20.76
CA ALA A 87 15.93 -31.78 21.32
C ALA A 87 16.13 -32.35 22.73
N ASP A 88 15.04 -32.47 23.49
CA ASP A 88 15.02 -33.01 24.85
C ASP A 88 14.87 -34.55 24.91
N ALA A 89 14.65 -35.23 23.78
CA ALA A 89 14.27 -36.64 23.73
C ALA A 89 15.44 -37.58 23.40
N GLU A 90 15.49 -38.72 24.10
CA GLU A 90 16.46 -39.80 23.85
C GLU A 90 16.07 -40.70 22.66
N GLU A 91 14.78 -40.73 22.27
CA GLU A 91 14.23 -41.75 21.35
C GLU A 91 13.59 -41.14 20.09
N TRP A 92 14.41 -40.98 19.05
CA TRP A 92 14.09 -40.26 17.81
C TRP A 92 12.99 -40.93 16.93
N GLY A 93 12.85 -42.25 16.98
CA GLY A 93 12.12 -43.02 15.97
C GLY A 93 10.61 -42.76 15.91
N SER A 94 9.95 -42.53 17.05
CA SER A 94 8.49 -42.30 17.10
C SER A 94 8.10 -40.84 16.85
N GLN A 95 8.96 -39.89 17.24
CA GLN A 95 8.71 -38.45 17.11
C GLN A 95 8.95 -37.92 15.69
N GLY A 96 9.87 -38.52 14.92
CA GLY A 96 10.20 -38.06 13.57
C GLY A 96 9.01 -38.06 12.60
N SER A 97 8.14 -39.09 12.64
CA SER A 97 6.95 -39.17 11.78
C SER A 97 5.90 -38.09 12.10
N ARG A 98 5.76 -37.73 13.38
CA ARG A 98 4.86 -36.66 13.85
C ARG A 98 5.35 -35.29 13.39
N ILE A 99 6.65 -35.04 13.51
CA ILE A 99 7.28 -33.79 13.06
C ILE A 99 7.10 -33.64 11.55
N GLN A 100 7.42 -34.66 10.75
CA GLN A 100 7.22 -34.60 9.28
C GLN A 100 5.76 -34.32 8.89
N SER A 101 4.80 -34.85 9.64
CA SER A 101 3.37 -34.60 9.38
C SER A 101 2.97 -33.16 9.74
N ALA A 102 3.50 -32.63 10.85
CA ALA A 102 3.29 -31.25 11.25
C ALA A 102 3.98 -30.26 10.30
N ASP A 103 5.16 -30.59 9.80
CA ASP A 103 5.91 -29.84 8.79
C ASP A 103 5.08 -29.69 7.51
N ARG A 104 4.61 -30.82 6.94
CA ARG A 104 3.74 -30.81 5.76
C ARG A 104 2.45 -30.03 5.97
N LEU A 105 1.86 -30.10 7.17
CA LEU A 105 0.66 -29.33 7.49
C LEU A 105 0.99 -27.84 7.56
N HIS A 106 2.10 -27.45 8.18
CA HIS A 106 2.57 -26.07 8.23
C HIS A 106 2.81 -25.54 6.81
N ASP A 107 3.57 -26.27 5.99
CA ASP A 107 3.84 -25.92 4.60
C ASP A 107 2.54 -25.76 3.79
N ALA A 108 1.62 -26.72 3.88
CA ALA A 108 0.32 -26.64 3.20
C ALA A 108 -0.54 -25.46 3.66
N LEU A 109 -0.39 -25.03 4.92
CA LEU A 109 -1.08 -23.88 5.49
C LEU A 109 -0.43 -22.55 5.12
N THR A 110 0.79 -22.52 4.58
CA THR A 110 1.51 -21.27 4.27
C THR A 110 1.88 -21.13 2.79
N ASP A 111 1.76 -22.19 1.98
CA ASP A 111 2.14 -22.20 0.55
C ASP A 111 1.43 -21.13 -0.31
N TYR A 112 0.26 -20.65 0.12
CA TYR A 112 -0.50 -19.60 -0.57
C TYR A 112 -0.11 -18.17 -0.17
N GLN A 113 0.64 -17.98 0.91
CA GLN A 113 1.03 -16.67 1.44
C GLN A 113 1.82 -15.83 0.40
N PRO A 114 2.79 -16.38 -0.36
CA PRO A 114 3.49 -15.63 -1.41
C PRO A 114 2.56 -15.12 -2.52
N ALA A 115 1.54 -15.91 -2.89
CA ALA A 115 0.56 -15.50 -3.90
C ALA A 115 -0.34 -14.37 -3.39
N VAL A 116 -0.80 -14.45 -2.13
CA VAL A 116 -1.56 -13.37 -1.48
C VAL A 116 -0.72 -12.10 -1.40
N PHE A 117 0.54 -12.20 -0.98
CA PHE A 117 1.47 -11.07 -0.91
C PHE A 117 1.69 -10.43 -2.29
N MET A 118 1.92 -11.23 -3.33
CA MET A 118 2.10 -10.75 -4.70
C MET A 118 0.87 -9.98 -5.22
N VAL A 119 -0.33 -10.54 -5.05
CA VAL A 119 -1.58 -9.87 -5.46
C VAL A 119 -1.79 -8.58 -4.67
N THR A 120 -1.47 -8.60 -3.37
CA THR A 120 -1.53 -7.42 -2.49
C THR A 120 -0.59 -6.33 -2.97
N GLY A 121 0.67 -6.67 -3.27
CA GLY A 121 1.67 -5.75 -3.79
C GLY A 121 1.26 -5.11 -5.11
N ILE A 122 0.71 -5.90 -6.05
CA ILE A 122 0.23 -5.38 -7.34
C ILE A 122 -0.90 -4.35 -7.11
N LEU A 123 -1.94 -4.69 -6.33
CA LEU A 123 -3.03 -3.74 -6.09
C LEU A 123 -2.59 -2.52 -5.28
N PHE A 124 -1.65 -2.71 -4.34
CA PHE A 124 -1.06 -1.61 -3.58
C PHE A 124 -0.33 -0.64 -4.51
N ILE A 125 0.50 -1.14 -5.43
CA ILE A 125 1.23 -0.31 -6.39
C ILE A 125 0.26 0.40 -7.36
N LEU A 126 -0.81 -0.28 -7.82
CA LEU A 126 -1.83 0.35 -8.65
C LEU A 126 -2.57 1.48 -7.91
N TRP A 127 -2.93 1.25 -6.65
CA TRP A 127 -3.52 2.28 -5.78
C TRP A 127 -2.54 3.44 -5.56
N PHE A 128 -1.28 3.14 -5.24
CA PHE A 128 -0.22 4.09 -4.95
C PHE A 128 0.13 4.97 -6.15
N HIS A 129 0.26 4.37 -7.33
CA HIS A 129 0.46 5.10 -8.57
C HIS A 129 -0.74 6.02 -8.86
N ARG A 130 -1.97 5.57 -8.60
CA ARG A 130 -3.18 6.37 -8.82
C ARG A 130 -3.27 7.57 -7.86
N THR A 131 -3.03 7.38 -6.57
CA THR A 131 -3.05 8.47 -5.58
C THR A 131 -1.96 9.48 -5.86
N ARG A 132 -0.80 9.03 -6.35
CA ARG A 132 0.24 9.92 -6.87
C ARG A 132 -0.22 10.77 -8.03
N ARG A 133 -0.82 10.18 -9.06
CA ARG A 133 -1.30 10.95 -10.21
C ARG A 133 -2.34 11.98 -9.78
N ASN A 134 -3.22 11.64 -8.85
CA ASN A 134 -4.16 12.60 -8.29
C ASN A 134 -3.46 13.73 -7.53
N ALA A 135 -2.41 13.43 -6.76
CA ALA A 135 -1.64 14.46 -6.06
C ALA A 135 -1.00 15.46 -7.04
N GLU A 136 -0.52 15.00 -8.19
CA GLU A 136 0.00 15.88 -9.26
C GLU A 136 -1.11 16.75 -9.90
N VAL A 137 -2.38 16.31 -9.87
CA VAL A 137 -3.53 17.15 -10.28
C VAL A 137 -3.81 18.23 -9.24
N PHE A 138 -3.71 17.90 -7.94
CA PHE A 138 -3.94 18.85 -6.85
C PHE A 138 -2.84 19.90 -6.74
N ASP A 139 -1.59 19.50 -6.98
CA ASP A 139 -0.43 20.37 -7.08
C ASP A 139 0.70 19.67 -7.87
N PRO A 140 1.05 20.17 -9.07
CA PRO A 140 2.14 19.60 -9.87
C PRO A 140 3.52 19.68 -9.22
N SER A 141 3.73 20.61 -8.28
CA SER A 141 5.03 20.88 -7.67
C SER A 141 5.40 19.93 -6.54
N VAL A 142 4.45 19.13 -6.03
CA VAL A 142 4.70 18.23 -4.88
C VAL A 142 5.50 16.99 -5.23
N GLN A 143 5.63 16.66 -6.52
CA GLN A 143 6.38 15.49 -6.98
C GLN A 143 7.66 15.92 -7.69
N GLN A 144 8.81 15.65 -7.07
CA GLN A 144 10.13 15.95 -7.64
C GLN A 144 10.63 14.87 -8.60
N MET A 145 10.08 13.65 -8.50
CA MET A 145 10.51 12.48 -9.26
C MET A 145 9.54 12.23 -10.41
N GLY A 146 9.97 11.59 -11.50
CA GLY A 146 9.04 11.20 -12.58
C GLY A 146 7.99 10.15 -12.15
N PRO A 147 6.83 10.06 -12.85
CA PRO A 147 5.71 9.18 -12.48
C PRO A 147 6.05 7.69 -12.48
N GLY A 148 7.02 7.26 -13.29
CA GLY A 148 7.48 5.87 -13.35
C GLY A 148 8.08 5.37 -12.03
N TRP A 149 8.64 6.26 -11.20
CA TRP A 149 9.20 5.89 -9.91
C TRP A 149 8.16 5.47 -8.87
N ALA A 150 6.88 5.78 -9.09
CA ALA A 150 5.79 5.26 -8.26
C ALA A 150 5.63 3.74 -8.36
N VAL A 151 6.10 3.16 -9.47
CA VAL A 151 6.05 1.72 -9.75
C VAL A 151 7.46 1.14 -9.65
N GLY A 152 8.40 1.67 -10.45
CA GLY A 152 9.77 1.16 -10.52
C GLY A 152 10.56 1.27 -9.22
N GLY A 153 10.19 2.21 -8.34
CA GLY A 153 10.82 2.36 -7.02
C GLY A 153 10.70 1.12 -6.15
N TRP A 154 9.64 0.31 -6.32
CA TRP A 154 9.42 -0.91 -5.54
C TRP A 154 10.25 -2.12 -5.98
N PHE A 155 10.70 -2.12 -7.24
CA PHE A 155 11.36 -3.30 -7.84
C PHE A 155 12.89 -3.16 -7.91
N VAL A 156 13.42 -1.96 -7.76
CA VAL A 156 14.87 -1.72 -7.79
C VAL A 156 15.39 -1.79 -6.35
N PRO A 157 16.23 -2.77 -5.97
CA PRO A 157 16.54 -3.07 -4.55
C PRO A 157 17.00 -1.86 -3.73
N VAL A 158 17.97 -1.09 -4.24
CA VAL A 158 18.48 0.11 -3.56
C VAL A 158 17.44 1.24 -3.56
N ALA A 159 16.66 1.37 -4.64
CA ALA A 159 15.60 2.38 -4.74
C ALA A 159 14.45 2.09 -3.77
N ASN A 160 14.13 0.82 -3.55
CA ASN A 160 13.03 0.37 -2.71
C ASN A 160 13.15 0.85 -1.26
N LEU A 161 14.35 1.21 -0.80
CA LEU A 161 14.58 1.71 0.56
C LEU A 161 14.18 3.18 0.76
N TRP A 162 14.09 3.98 -0.30
CA TRP A 162 13.95 5.45 -0.20
C TRP A 162 13.00 6.08 -1.21
N PHE A 163 12.91 5.54 -2.43
CA PHE A 163 12.10 6.14 -3.48
C PHE A 163 10.61 6.03 -3.24
N PRO A 164 10.04 4.88 -2.82
CA PRO A 164 8.62 4.83 -2.52
C PRO A 164 8.25 5.74 -1.35
N TYR A 165 9.11 5.89 -0.33
CA TYR A 165 8.91 6.88 0.73
C TYR A 165 8.86 8.32 0.20
N ARG A 166 9.83 8.72 -0.65
CA ARG A 166 9.82 10.07 -1.25
C ARG A 166 8.56 10.33 -2.07
N VAL A 167 8.12 9.34 -2.83
CA VAL A 167 6.85 9.43 -3.56
C VAL A 167 5.71 9.58 -2.58
N ALA A 168 5.63 8.73 -1.54
CA ALA A 168 4.59 8.75 -0.52
C ALA A 168 4.50 10.09 0.22
N ASP A 169 5.64 10.70 0.60
CA ASP A 169 5.70 12.02 1.23
C ASP A 169 5.16 13.13 0.29
N GLY A 170 5.50 13.06 -1.00
CA GLY A 170 4.94 13.95 -2.01
C GLY A 170 3.42 13.77 -2.16
N ILE A 171 2.92 12.52 -2.14
CA ILE A 171 1.48 12.25 -2.19
C ILE A 171 0.81 12.80 -0.93
N TRP A 172 1.38 12.54 0.23
CA TRP A 172 0.88 12.99 1.53
C TRP A 172 0.77 14.52 1.57
N THR A 173 1.81 15.22 1.13
CA THR A 173 1.87 16.68 1.07
C THR A 173 0.86 17.25 0.06
N GLY A 174 0.76 16.67 -1.14
CA GLY A 174 -0.20 17.12 -2.16
C GLY A 174 -1.66 16.82 -1.83
N SER A 175 -1.90 15.83 -0.96
CA SER A 175 -3.23 15.46 -0.49
C SER A 175 -3.68 16.21 0.76
N ALA A 176 -2.79 17.00 1.38
CA ALA A 176 -3.11 17.73 2.60
C ALA A 176 -4.31 18.69 2.38
N PRO A 177 -5.24 18.77 3.35
CA PRO A 177 -6.34 19.73 3.28
C PRO A 177 -5.82 21.15 3.11
N VAL A 178 -6.52 21.93 2.29
CA VAL A 178 -6.24 23.37 2.14
C VAL A 178 -7.32 24.14 2.89
N GLY A 179 -6.89 25.09 3.71
CA GLY A 179 -7.77 25.97 4.46
C GLY A 179 -8.45 27.01 3.54
N PRO A 180 -9.49 27.71 4.04
CA PRO A 180 -10.21 28.73 3.26
C PRO A 180 -9.32 29.86 2.74
N GLU A 181 -8.23 30.15 3.44
CA GLU A 181 -7.26 31.20 3.09
C GLU A 181 -6.18 30.73 2.09
N GLY A 182 -6.29 29.51 1.55
CA GLY A 182 -5.35 28.94 0.58
C GLY A 182 -4.08 28.32 1.19
N GLY A 183 -3.90 28.42 2.51
CA GLY A 183 -2.80 27.77 3.24
C GLY A 183 -3.03 26.27 3.44
N ARG A 184 -1.98 25.45 3.24
CA ARG A 184 -2.01 24.01 3.54
C ARG A 184 -2.01 23.76 5.04
N THR A 185 -2.92 22.91 5.50
CA THR A 185 -2.83 22.38 6.87
C THR A 185 -1.75 21.31 6.91
N ALA A 186 -0.73 21.49 7.74
CA ALA A 186 0.32 20.49 7.92
C ALA A 186 -0.29 19.22 8.55
N VAL A 187 -0.24 18.11 7.83
CA VAL A 187 -0.69 16.81 8.33
C VAL A 187 0.50 16.09 8.98
N PRO A 188 0.37 15.57 10.21
CA PRO A 188 1.45 14.83 10.86
C PRO A 188 1.98 13.69 10.00
N ARG A 189 3.30 13.58 9.88
CA ARG A 189 3.99 12.53 9.12
C ARG A 189 4.26 11.25 9.93
N ALA A 190 3.88 11.23 11.21
CA ALA A 190 4.18 10.10 12.10
C ALA A 190 3.70 8.76 11.52
N LEU A 191 2.47 8.70 11.01
CA LEU A 191 1.93 7.48 10.41
C LEU A 191 2.74 7.02 9.19
N LEU A 192 3.07 7.94 8.28
CA LEU A 192 3.91 7.66 7.11
C LEU A 192 5.28 7.13 7.53
N ASN A 193 5.92 7.78 8.51
CA ASN A 193 7.25 7.41 8.99
C ASN A 193 7.25 6.05 9.69
N PHE A 194 6.28 5.78 10.56
CA PHE A 194 6.17 4.51 11.26
C PHE A 194 5.85 3.37 10.31
N TRP A 195 4.90 3.56 9.39
CA TRP A 195 4.60 2.57 8.37
C TRP A 195 5.84 2.22 7.55
N TRP A 196 6.57 3.23 7.07
CA TRP A 196 7.76 3.01 6.27
C TRP A 196 8.89 2.36 7.06
N ALA A 197 9.12 2.79 8.30
CA ALA A 197 10.13 2.18 9.17
C ALA A 197 9.84 0.69 9.43
N LEU A 198 8.56 0.34 9.67
CA LEU A 198 8.16 -1.06 9.83
C LEU A 198 8.31 -1.86 8.53
N TRP A 199 7.95 -1.28 7.37
CA TRP A 199 8.19 -1.92 6.08
C TRP A 199 9.68 -2.22 5.83
N ILE A 200 10.59 -1.31 6.18
CA ILE A 200 12.02 -1.59 6.09
C ILE A 200 12.44 -2.68 7.08
N ALA A 201 11.86 -2.67 8.30
CA ALA A 201 12.15 -3.69 9.29
C ALA A 201 11.69 -5.09 8.85
N THR A 202 10.55 -5.23 8.15
CA THR A 202 10.11 -6.52 7.60
C THR A 202 11.10 -7.03 6.55
N LEU A 203 11.56 -6.19 5.62
CA LEU A 203 12.56 -6.58 4.62
C LEU A 203 13.86 -7.13 5.24
N LEU A 204 14.27 -6.58 6.38
CA LEU A 204 15.44 -7.06 7.12
C LEU A 204 15.14 -8.37 7.85
N SER A 205 13.97 -8.47 8.49
CA SER A 205 13.52 -9.69 9.16
C SER A 205 13.39 -10.87 8.20
N ASP A 206 12.90 -10.66 6.97
CA ASP A 206 12.79 -11.69 5.94
C ASP A 206 14.16 -12.27 5.58
N GLN A 207 15.17 -11.40 5.42
CA GLN A 207 16.54 -11.83 5.16
C GLN A 207 17.16 -12.59 6.34
N ILE A 208 16.89 -12.16 7.57
CA ILE A 208 17.40 -12.82 8.78
C ILE A 208 16.75 -14.19 8.96
N THR A 209 15.43 -14.29 8.79
CA THR A 209 14.68 -15.54 8.97
C THR A 209 15.02 -16.55 7.89
N ALA A 210 15.09 -16.14 6.62
CA ALA A 210 15.52 -17.00 5.52
C ALA A 210 16.92 -17.60 5.80
N HIS A 211 17.88 -16.76 6.20
CA HIS A 211 19.22 -17.22 6.55
C HIS A 211 19.22 -18.16 7.77
N ALA A 212 18.42 -17.87 8.80
CA ALA A 212 18.32 -18.72 9.99
C ALA A 212 17.70 -20.09 9.66
N GLN A 213 16.71 -20.14 8.77
CA GLN A 213 16.10 -21.39 8.32
C GLN A 213 17.06 -22.23 7.47
N ASP A 214 17.78 -21.62 6.52
CA ASP A 214 18.75 -22.31 5.67
C ASP A 214 19.90 -22.95 6.47
N MET A 215 20.31 -22.31 7.57
CA MET A 215 21.40 -22.78 8.41
C MET A 215 20.96 -23.78 9.50
N ALA A 216 19.65 -23.95 9.74
CA ALA A 216 19.13 -24.75 10.84
C ALA A 216 19.09 -26.25 10.48
N VAL A 217 20.06 -27.01 11.00
CA VAL A 217 20.16 -28.46 10.80
C VAL A 217 19.67 -29.21 12.02
N GLU A 218 20.14 -28.81 13.21
CA GLU A 218 19.84 -29.48 14.48
C GLU A 218 18.45 -29.11 15.03
N PRO A 219 17.80 -29.99 15.82
CA PRO A 219 16.47 -29.73 16.38
C PRO A 219 16.34 -28.41 17.15
N GLU A 220 17.33 -28.06 17.98
CA GLU A 220 17.36 -26.80 18.73
C GLU A 220 17.44 -25.59 17.79
N GLN A 221 18.27 -25.67 16.75
CA GLN A 221 18.41 -24.62 15.75
C GLN A 221 17.09 -24.39 14.99
N LYS A 222 16.38 -25.47 14.63
CA LYS A 222 15.07 -25.38 13.98
C LYS A 222 14.01 -24.75 14.87
N ALA A 223 13.98 -25.12 16.15
CA ALA A 223 13.09 -24.48 17.12
C ALA A 223 13.38 -22.98 17.29
N HIS A 224 14.66 -22.60 17.28
CA HIS A 224 15.06 -21.18 17.33
C HIS A 224 14.68 -20.43 16.04
N ALA A 225 14.92 -21.03 14.87
CA ALA A 225 14.52 -20.44 13.59
C ALA A 225 13.00 -20.19 13.51
N LEU A 226 12.18 -21.14 13.94
CA LEU A 226 10.72 -20.97 14.00
C LEU A 226 10.29 -19.88 14.99
N ALA A 227 11.04 -19.65 16.07
CA ALA A 227 10.78 -18.54 16.98
C ALA A 227 11.04 -17.18 16.30
N LEU A 228 12.12 -17.09 15.51
CA LEU A 228 12.44 -15.89 14.74
C LEU A 228 11.39 -15.63 13.65
N VAL A 229 10.93 -16.68 12.95
CA VAL A 229 9.84 -16.58 11.96
C VAL A 229 8.57 -16.04 12.62
N ALA A 230 8.14 -16.61 13.75
CA ALA A 230 6.95 -16.12 14.45
C ALA A 230 7.08 -14.64 14.91
N ALA A 231 8.30 -14.20 15.25
CA ALA A 231 8.56 -12.80 15.57
C ALA A 231 8.54 -11.89 14.34
N ALA A 232 9.01 -12.38 13.18
CA ALA A 232 8.94 -11.68 11.91
C ALA A 232 7.48 -11.54 11.42
N ASP A 233 6.69 -12.61 11.51
CA ASP A 233 5.25 -12.57 11.20
C ASP A 233 4.51 -11.54 12.07
N ALA A 234 4.85 -11.44 13.36
CA ALA A 234 4.26 -10.44 14.24
C ALA A 234 4.62 -9.00 13.83
N LEU A 235 5.83 -8.79 13.33
CA LEU A 235 6.28 -7.52 12.77
C LEU A 235 5.55 -7.20 11.45
N GLU A 236 5.36 -8.20 10.60
CA GLU A 236 4.60 -8.07 9.34
C GLU A 236 3.14 -7.71 9.61
N ILE A 237 2.48 -8.34 10.58
CA ILE A 237 1.13 -7.96 11.02
C ILE A 237 1.08 -6.49 11.44
N ALA A 238 2.06 -6.03 12.24
CA ALA A 238 2.11 -4.63 12.64
C ALA A 238 2.32 -3.69 11.44
N ALA A 239 3.16 -4.09 10.47
CA ALA A 239 3.41 -3.33 9.26
C ALA A 239 2.16 -3.26 8.37
N ALA A 240 1.44 -4.37 8.21
CA ALA A 240 0.19 -4.46 7.48
C ALA A 240 -0.92 -3.60 8.12
N VAL A 241 -1.02 -3.58 9.45
CA VAL A 241 -1.95 -2.67 10.17
C VAL A 241 -1.61 -1.21 9.87
N LEU A 242 -0.34 -0.80 9.96
CA LEU A 242 0.06 0.56 9.61
C LEU A 242 -0.17 0.87 8.13
N ALA A 243 0.03 -0.09 7.23
CA ALA A 243 -0.26 0.05 5.81
C ALA A 243 -1.75 0.28 5.57
N ILE A 244 -2.65 -0.46 6.25
CA ILE A 244 -4.10 -0.22 6.21
C ILE A 244 -4.43 1.19 6.69
N LEU A 245 -3.87 1.62 7.81
CA LEU A 245 -4.10 2.97 8.35
C LEU A 245 -3.61 4.04 7.38
N PHE A 246 -2.43 3.86 6.79
CA PHE A 246 -1.87 4.74 5.77
C PHE A 246 -2.77 4.82 4.53
N VAL A 247 -3.20 3.68 3.99
CA VAL A 247 -4.10 3.59 2.82
C VAL A 247 -5.41 4.32 3.09
N ARG A 248 -6.01 4.11 4.27
CA ARG A 248 -7.30 4.74 4.63
C ARG A 248 -7.14 6.23 4.86
N ALA A 249 -6.11 6.66 5.59
CA ALA A 249 -5.83 8.07 5.86
C ALA A 249 -5.58 8.83 4.55
N LEU A 250 -4.69 8.30 3.69
CA LEU A 250 -4.34 8.95 2.43
C LEU A 250 -5.53 8.98 1.46
N THR A 251 -6.31 7.90 1.39
CA THR A 251 -7.52 7.86 0.56
C THR A 251 -8.56 8.86 1.04
N ARG A 252 -8.73 9.04 2.35
CA ARG A 252 -9.61 10.06 2.93
C ARG A 252 -9.15 11.46 2.55
N MET A 253 -7.87 11.77 2.74
CA MET A 253 -7.28 13.05 2.36
C MET A 253 -7.49 13.36 0.87
N GLN A 254 -7.31 12.36 0.00
CA GLN A 254 -7.55 12.47 -1.44
C GLN A 254 -9.01 12.78 -1.79
N VAL A 255 -9.97 12.15 -1.09
CA VAL A 255 -11.40 12.39 -1.29
C VAL A 255 -11.79 13.79 -0.81
N GLU A 256 -11.31 14.20 0.37
CA GLU A 256 -11.55 15.53 0.93
C GLU A 256 -10.95 16.62 0.02
N ARG A 257 -9.72 16.41 -0.48
CA ARG A 257 -9.05 17.35 -1.38
C ARG A 257 -9.75 17.46 -2.74
N ALA A 258 -10.24 16.35 -3.28
CA ALA A 258 -10.99 16.35 -4.55
C ALA A 258 -12.36 17.05 -4.45
N ALA A 259 -12.91 17.21 -3.24
CA ALA A 259 -14.16 17.93 -3.00
C ALA A 259 -13.96 19.46 -2.88
N GLN A 260 -12.71 19.92 -2.73
CA GLN A 260 -12.38 21.34 -2.62
C GLN A 260 -12.18 21.98 -4.01
N PRO A 261 -12.40 23.30 -4.14
CA PRO A 261 -12.07 24.02 -5.36
C PRO A 261 -10.57 23.92 -5.68
N PRO A 262 -10.18 24.03 -6.96
CA PRO A 262 -8.78 24.15 -7.34
C PRO A 262 -8.14 25.33 -6.61
N VAL A 263 -6.92 25.13 -6.10
CA VAL A 263 -6.15 26.25 -5.54
C VAL A 263 -5.59 27.02 -6.73
N PRO A 264 -5.90 28.32 -6.88
CA PRO A 264 -5.33 29.13 -7.96
C PRO A 264 -3.80 29.11 -7.87
N ALA A 265 -3.14 29.00 -9.02
CA ALA A 265 -1.68 29.01 -9.07
C ALA A 265 -1.16 30.31 -8.44
N PRO A 266 -0.04 30.27 -7.69
CA PRO A 266 0.55 31.49 -7.17
C PRO A 266 0.84 32.45 -8.33
N PRO A 267 0.59 33.76 -8.15
CA PRO A 267 0.82 34.74 -9.21
C PRO A 267 2.28 34.66 -9.64
N VAL A 268 2.50 34.51 -10.96
CA VAL A 268 3.85 34.51 -11.53
C VAL A 268 4.45 35.91 -11.29
N PRO A 269 5.57 36.04 -10.56
CA PRO A 269 6.22 37.32 -10.36
C PRO A 269 6.64 37.88 -11.72
N GLY A 270 6.03 39.00 -12.16
CA GLY A 270 6.37 39.69 -13.41
C GLY A 270 5.25 39.85 -14.44
N ALA A 271 4.04 39.34 -14.21
CA ALA A 271 2.89 39.60 -15.09
C ALA A 271 2.17 40.91 -14.72
N HIS A 272 2.86 42.05 -14.89
CA HIS A 272 2.18 43.34 -15.00
C HIS A 272 2.00 43.66 -16.49
N ARG A 273 0.74 43.79 -16.91
CA ARG A 273 0.37 44.43 -18.18
C ARG A 273 0.57 45.94 -18.07
#